data_AF-A0A952R2N3-F1
#
_entry.id   AF-A0A952R2N3-F1
#
_cell.length_a   1.000
_cell.length_b   1.000
_cell.length_c   1.000
_cell.angle_alpha   90.00
_cell.angle_beta   90.00
_cell.angle_gamma   90.00
#
_symmetry.space_group_name_H-M   'P 1'
#
loop_
_entity.id
_entity.type
_entity.pdbx_description
1 polymer ?
#
loop_
_entity_poly.entity_id
_entity_poly.type
_entity_poly.pdbx_seq_one_letter_code
_entity_poly.pdbx_strand_id
1 'polypeptide(L)'
;MRLTDRVRSISYVKAHAAELLRDIVESQEPVVITQNGEARAVLIDVATYDQLHETAALLKLVSLAERQIGEGMVEAVEDAIAAYQEDLS
;
A
#
# COMPACT_ATOMS: atom_id res chain seq x y z
N MET A 1 13.56 -3.75 4.65
CA MET A 1 13.60 -4.37 3.31
C MET A 1 14.86 -3.90 2.59
N ARG A 2 15.74 -4.81 2.18
CA ARG A 2 16.88 -4.47 1.31
C ARG A 2 16.55 -4.95 -0.10
N LEU A 3 16.15 -4.04 -0.97
CA LEU A 3 15.82 -4.33 -2.36
C LEU A 3 17.04 -4.68 -3.22
N THR A 4 18.26 -4.51 -2.68
CA THR A 4 19.53 -4.74 -3.38
C THR A 4 19.70 -6.18 -3.86
N ASP A 5 19.08 -7.15 -3.19
CA ASP A 5 19.30 -8.57 -3.49
C ASP A 5 18.27 -9.10 -4.52
N ARG A 6 17.23 -8.32 -4.80
CA ARG A 6 16.12 -8.66 -5.72
C ARG A 6 16.05 -7.72 -6.92
N VAL A 7 17.22 -7.40 -7.49
CA VAL A 7 17.34 -6.61 -8.72
C VAL A 7 17.42 -7.54 -9.92
N ARG A 8 16.59 -7.30 -10.96
CA ARG A 8 16.60 -8.03 -12.23
C ARG A 8 16.54 -7.06 -13.40
N SER A 9 17.29 -7.34 -14.47
CA SER A 9 17.18 -6.56 -15.70
C SER A 9 15.86 -6.82 -16.41
N ILE A 10 15.38 -5.86 -17.19
CA ILE A 10 14.18 -6.03 -18.02
C ILE A 10 14.31 -7.21 -19.00
N SER A 11 15.53 -7.49 -19.48
CA SER A 11 15.82 -8.65 -20.33
C SER A 11 15.62 -9.98 -19.58
N TYR A 12 16.05 -10.06 -18.31
CA TYR A 12 15.82 -11.22 -17.47
C TYR A 12 14.33 -11.44 -17.22
N VAL A 13 13.59 -10.37 -16.88
CA VAL A 13 12.14 -10.44 -16.65
C VAL A 13 11.41 -10.99 -17.88
N LYS A 14 11.79 -10.54 -19.10
CA LYS A 14 11.21 -11.06 -20.35
C LYS A 14 11.49 -12.55 -20.57
N ALA A 15 12.69 -13.02 -20.22
CA ALA A 15 13.08 -14.41 -20.41
C ALA A 15 12.47 -15.36 -19.35
N HIS A 16 12.20 -14.87 -18.14
CA HIS A 16 11.82 -15.68 -16.98
C HIS A 16 10.48 -15.29 -16.35
N ALA A 17 9.57 -14.65 -17.12
CA ALA A 17 8.35 -14.03 -16.59
C ALA A 17 7.50 -14.99 -15.73
N ALA A 18 7.24 -16.21 -16.21
CA ALA A 18 6.39 -17.16 -15.50
C ALA A 18 6.99 -17.66 -14.17
N GLU A 19 8.31 -17.84 -14.12
CA GLU A 19 9.03 -18.23 -12.90
C GLU A 19 9.05 -17.07 -11.91
N LEU A 20 9.36 -15.87 -12.40
CA LEU A 20 9.41 -14.66 -11.58
C LEU A 20 8.04 -14.33 -10.97
N LEU A 21 6.95 -14.54 -11.70
CA LEU A 21 5.59 -14.35 -11.17
C LEU A 21 5.27 -15.35 -10.06
N ARG A 22 5.66 -16.63 -10.19
CA ARG A 22 5.47 -17.61 -9.12
C ARG A 22 6.25 -17.24 -7.86
N ASP A 23 7.53 -16.92 -8.03
CA ASP A 23 8.41 -16.53 -6.93
C ASP A 23 7.91 -15.26 -6.20
N ILE A 24 7.42 -14.25 -6.93
CA ILE A 24 6.85 -13.03 -6.32
C ILE A 24 5.59 -13.34 -5.51
N VAL A 25 4.70 -14.19 -6.01
CA VAL A 25 3.47 -14.56 -5.29
C VAL A 25 3.78 -15.41 -4.05
N GLU A 26 4.73 -16.35 -4.15
CA GLU A 26 5.10 -17.24 -3.05
C GLU A 26 5.90 -16.51 -1.95
N SER A 27 6.84 -15.64 -2.34
CA SER A 27 7.66 -14.89 -1.39
C SER A 27 6.97 -13.63 -0.84
N GLN A 28 6.01 -13.08 -1.58
CA GLN A 28 5.45 -11.73 -1.36
C GLN A 28 6.52 -10.64 -1.29
N GLU A 29 7.67 -10.86 -1.93
CA GLU A 29 8.78 -9.92 -1.93
C GLU A 29 8.87 -9.16 -3.26
N PRO A 30 9.02 -7.82 -3.23
CA PRO A 30 9.18 -7.02 -4.44
C PRO A 30 10.47 -7.33 -5.20
N VAL A 31 10.41 -7.16 -6.52
CA VAL A 31 11.57 -7.22 -7.42
C VAL A 31 11.78 -5.85 -8.07
N VAL A 32 12.99 -5.32 -8.00
CA VAL A 32 13.38 -4.10 -8.71
C VAL A 32 13.79 -4.44 -10.13
N ILE A 33 13.16 -3.79 -11.11
CA ILE A 33 13.46 -3.95 -12.53
C ILE A 33 14.40 -2.84 -12.98
N THR A 34 15.51 -3.22 -13.60
CA THR A 34 16.47 -2.28 -14.21
C THR A 34 16.42 -2.28 -15.73
N GLN A 35 16.71 -1.13 -16.32
CA GLN A 35 16.96 -0.98 -17.75
C GLN A 35 18.26 -0.20 -17.93
N ASN A 36 19.20 -0.74 -18.73
CA ASN A 36 20.54 -0.17 -18.91
C ASN A 36 21.28 0.10 -17.58
N GLY A 37 21.06 -0.77 -16.57
CA GLY A 37 21.68 -0.65 -15.25
C GLY A 37 20.96 0.28 -14.27
N GLU A 38 19.95 1.02 -14.72
CA GLU A 38 19.19 1.96 -13.88
C GLU A 38 17.87 1.33 -13.41
N ALA A 39 17.52 1.52 -12.14
CA ALA A 39 16.22 1.11 -11.62
C ALA A 39 15.09 1.92 -12.29
N ARG A 40 14.07 1.23 -12.81
CA ARG A 40 12.95 1.85 -13.55
C ARG A 40 11.58 1.49 -13.02
N ALA A 41 11.42 0.31 -12.43
CA ALA A 41 10.14 -0.15 -11.90
C ALA A 41 10.34 -1.13 -10.73
N VAL A 42 9.27 -1.37 -9.98
CA VAL A 42 9.18 -2.44 -8.98
C VAL A 42 7.99 -3.31 -9.35
N LEU A 43 8.18 -4.63 -9.33
CA LEU A 43 7.12 -5.60 -9.51
C LEU A 43 6.74 -6.20 -8.16
N ILE A 44 5.44 -6.24 -7.87
CA ILE A 44 4.80 -6.87 -6.71
C ILE A 44 3.56 -7.63 -7.17
N ASP A 45 3.11 -8.60 -6.38
CA ASP A 45 1.83 -9.26 -6.61
C ASP A 45 0.66 -8.32 -6.27
N VAL A 46 -0.53 -8.69 -6.77
CA VAL A 46 -1.74 -7.88 -6.66
C VAL A 46 -2.19 -7.74 -5.20
N ALA A 47 -2.12 -8.81 -4.40
CA ALA A 47 -2.57 -8.75 -3.01
C ALA A 47 -1.69 -7.80 -2.19
N THR A 48 -0.37 -7.84 -2.40
CA THR A 48 0.56 -6.87 -1.79
C THR A 48 0.29 -5.44 -2.26
N TYR A 49 -0.02 -5.23 -3.54
CA TYR A 49 -0.38 -3.90 -4.06
C TYR A 49 -1.65 -3.35 -3.41
N ASP A 50 -2.70 -4.17 -3.31
CA ASP A 50 -3.96 -3.78 -2.69
C ASP A 50 -3.78 -3.45 -1.20
N GLN A 51 -3.02 -4.27 -0.48
CA GLN A 51 -2.70 -4.03 0.93
C GLN A 51 -1.92 -2.73 1.13
N LEU A 52 -0.97 -2.41 0.24
CA LEU A 52 -0.23 -1.16 0.28
C LEU A 52 -1.17 0.04 0.06
N HIS A 53 -2.11 -0.08 -0.88
CA HIS A 53 -3.11 0.94 -1.16
C HIS A 53 -4.06 1.18 0.02
N GLU A 54 -4.55 0.10 0.65
CA GLU A 54 -5.40 0.18 1.84
C GLU A 54 -4.64 0.81 3.02
N THR A 55 -3.40 0.39 3.24
CA THR A 55 -2.54 0.95 4.30
C THR A 55 -2.34 2.45 4.10
N ALA A 56 -2.08 2.89 2.87
CA ALA A 56 -1.93 4.32 2.56
C ALA A 56 -3.23 5.11 2.82
N ALA A 57 -4.40 4.52 2.52
CA ALA A 57 -5.68 5.13 2.81
C ALA A 57 -5.90 5.28 4.33
N LEU A 58 -5.61 4.24 5.12
CA LEU A 58 -5.72 4.27 6.58
C LEU A 58 -4.78 5.32 7.20
N LEU A 59 -3.53 5.39 6.75
CA LEU A 59 -2.57 6.40 7.23
C LEU A 59 -3.04 7.82 6.91
N LYS A 60 -3.70 8.03 5.77
CA LYS A 60 -4.32 9.31 5.43
C LYS A 60 -5.48 9.66 6.38
N LEU A 61 -6.31 8.68 6.74
CA LEU A 61 -7.39 8.89 7.72
C LEU A 61 -6.84 9.25 9.10
N VAL A 62 -5.78 8.58 9.55
CA VAL A 62 -5.10 8.91 10.82
C VAL A 62 -4.55 10.33 10.79
N SER A 63 -3.82 10.70 9.74
CA SER A 63 -3.29 12.06 9.59
C SER A 63 -4.39 13.13 9.52
N LEU A 64 -5.52 12.81 8.88
CA LEU A 64 -6.68 13.70 8.87
C LEU A 64 -7.24 13.86 10.28
N ALA A 65 -7.47 12.76 11.01
CA ALA A 65 -8.00 12.79 12.37
C ALA A 65 -7.10 13.61 13.32
N GLU A 66 -5.78 13.43 13.24
CA GLU A 66 -4.82 14.23 14.02
C GLU A 66 -4.97 15.74 13.75
N ARG A 67 -5.17 16.14 12.49
CA ARG A 67 -5.43 17.53 12.13
C ARG A 67 -6.77 18.02 12.68
N GLN A 68 -7.84 17.23 12.56
CA GLN A 68 -9.17 17.61 13.04
C GLN A 68 -9.17 17.82 14.57
N ILE A 69 -8.45 16.96 15.30
CA ILE A 69 -8.23 17.12 16.75
C ILE A 69 -7.50 18.43 17.04
N GLY A 70 -6.42 18.73 16.32
CA GLY A 70 -5.67 19.98 16.49
C GLY A 70 -6.48 21.24 16.17
N GLU A 71 -7.45 21.15 15.26
CA GLU A 71 -8.38 22.23 14.88
C GLU A 71 -9.62 22.29 15.79
N GLY A 72 -9.76 21.40 16.77
CA GLY A 72 -10.91 21.34 17.67
C GLY A 72 -12.19 20.83 17.00
N MET A 73 -12.10 20.22 15.82
CA MET A 73 -13.21 19.56 15.12
C MET A 73 -13.46 18.17 15.73
N VAL A 74 -13.88 18.18 16.99
CA VAL A 74 -14.21 16.99 17.79
C VAL A 74 -15.54 17.21 18.48
N GLU A 75 -16.25 16.13 18.73
CA GLU A 75 -17.50 16.12 19.49
C GLU A 75 -17.44 15.06 20.59
N ALA A 76 -18.32 15.16 21.59
CA ALA A 76 -18.45 14.12 22.60
C ALA A 76 -19.06 12.87 21.97
N VAL A 77 -18.60 11.69 22.42
CA VAL A 77 -19.07 10.41 21.88
C VAL A 77 -20.57 10.23 22.10
N GLU A 78 -21.08 10.73 23.22
CA GLU A 78 -22.51 10.70 23.55
C GLU A 78 -23.35 11.48 22.53
N ASP A 79 -22.88 12.66 22.12
CA ASP A 79 -23.57 13.52 21.15
C ASP A 79 -23.57 12.89 19.75
N ALA A 80 -22.43 12.32 19.33
CA ALA A 80 -22.29 11.62 18.05
C ALA A 80 -23.21 10.39 17.95
N ILE A 81 -23.31 9.59 19.03
CA ILE A 81 -24.19 8.41 19.07
C ILE A 81 -25.66 8.81 19.00
N ALA A 82 -26.05 9.87 19.71
CA ALA A 82 -27.42 10.38 19.67
C ALA A 82 -27.82 10.82 18.25
N ALA A 83 -26.95 11.59 17.57
CA ALA A 83 -27.19 12.05 16.21
C ALA A 83 -27.35 10.88 15.21
N TYR A 84 -26.48 9.87 15.30
CA TYR A 84 -26.57 8.69 14.42
C TYR A 84 -27.87 7.89 14.59
N GLN A 85 -28.37 7.78 15.82
CA GLN A 85 -29.63 7.07 16.10
C GLN A 85 -30.86 7.81 15.57
N GLU A 86 -30.82 9.15 15.54
CA GLU A 86 -31.88 9.99 15.00
C GLU A 86 -31.97 9.88 13.46
N ASP A 87 -30.83 9.85 12.76
CA ASP A 87 -30.75 9.66 11.30
C ASP A 87 -31.26 8.29 10.81
N LEU A 88 -31.33 7.30 11.70
CA LEU A 88 -31.82 5.94 11.42
C LEU A 88 -33.33 5.75 11.66
N SER A 89 -34.03 6.79 12.14
CA SER A 89 -35.46 6.77 12.48
C SER A 89 -36.35 7.45 11.43
#